data_AF-A0A0F8QMI2-F1
#
_entry.id   AF-A0A0F8QMI2-F1
#
_cell.length_a   1.000
_cell.length_b   1.000
_cell.length_c   1.000
_cell.angle_alpha   90.00
_cell.angle_beta   90.00
_cell.angle_gamma   90.00
#
_symmetry.space_group_name_H-M   'P 1'
#
loop_
_entity.id
_entity.type
_entity.pdbx_description
1 polymer ?
#
loop_
_entity_poly.entity_id
_entity_poly.type
_entity_poly.pdbx_seq_one_letter_code
_entity_poly.pdbx_strand_id
1 'polypeptide(L)'
;MLEADLDDYIGTSYVERINLTIRTSLARFIRKGMNFSKTIKMHQKAFDFFQAWYNFIKPHKSLRLKIYFGNRRWFQRTPAMAERITDHIWSLKELLTFRVPIQ
;
A
#
# COMPACT_ATOMS: atom_id res chain seq x y z
N MET A 1 3.32 -28.73 -13.76
CA MET A 1 2.61 -28.40 -15.01
C MET A 1 2.58 -26.89 -15.12
N LEU A 2 3.53 -26.41 -15.93
CA LEU A 2 3.59 -25.10 -16.58
C LEU A 2 3.79 -23.89 -15.66
N GLU A 3 5.08 -23.63 -15.41
CA GLU A 3 5.67 -22.31 -15.64
C GLU A 3 5.18 -21.80 -17.01
N ALA A 4 3.96 -21.27 -17.03
CA ALA A 4 3.52 -20.42 -18.12
C ALA A 4 4.25 -19.10 -17.92
N ASP A 5 5.08 -18.78 -18.90
CA ASP A 5 5.59 -17.46 -19.22
C ASP A 5 4.51 -16.40 -18.92
N LEU A 6 4.65 -15.73 -17.78
CA LEU A 6 3.71 -14.74 -17.26
C LEU A 6 3.87 -13.37 -17.94
N ASP A 7 4.84 -13.23 -18.84
CA ASP A 7 5.22 -11.93 -19.41
C ASP A 7 4.25 -11.39 -20.46
N ASP A 8 3.36 -12.22 -21.03
CA ASP A 8 2.49 -11.82 -22.17
C ASP A 8 1.00 -11.63 -21.81
N TYR A 9 0.57 -11.91 -20.58
CA TYR A 9 -0.84 -11.73 -20.18
C TYR A 9 -1.09 -10.37 -19.52
N ILE A 10 -1.56 -9.40 -20.31
CA ILE A 10 -1.99 -8.08 -19.81
C ILE A 10 -3.43 -8.17 -19.30
N GLY A 11 -3.59 -8.50 -18.02
CA GLY A 11 -4.88 -8.49 -17.32
C GLY A 11 -5.14 -7.19 -16.55
N THR A 12 -6.37 -6.64 -16.61
CA THR A 12 -6.76 -5.43 -15.86
C THR A 12 -7.06 -5.68 -14.38
N SER A 13 -7.15 -6.94 -13.96
CA SER A 13 -7.60 -7.34 -12.62
C SER A 13 -6.78 -6.73 -11.48
N TYR A 14 -5.46 -6.58 -11.66
CA TYR A 14 -4.58 -5.92 -10.69
C TYR A 14 -4.90 -4.41 -10.56
N VAL A 15 -5.11 -3.73 -11.69
CA VAL A 15 -5.48 -2.31 -11.75
C VAL A 15 -6.88 -2.09 -11.16
N GLU A 16 -7.82 -2.98 -11.42
CA GLU A 16 -9.17 -2.90 -10.87
C GLU A 16 -9.19 -3.08 -9.35
N ARG A 17 -8.38 -4.01 -8.83
CA ARG A 17 -8.22 -4.24 -7.38
C ARG A 17 -7.65 -3.01 -6.67
N ILE A 18 -6.64 -2.35 -7.24
CA ILE A 18 -6.09 -1.13 -6.65
C ILE A 18 -7.08 0.03 -6.76
N ASN A 19 -7.82 0.15 -7.86
CA ASN A 19 -8.87 1.16 -8.03
C ASN A 19 -9.99 1.01 -6.99
N LEU A 20 -10.40 -0.23 -6.68
CA LEU A 20 -11.35 -0.49 -5.59
C LEU A 20 -10.76 -0.07 -4.25
N THR A 21 -9.53 -0.48 -3.97
CA THR A 21 -8.82 -0.14 -2.72
C THR A 21 -8.73 1.38 -2.50
N ILE A 22 -8.38 2.13 -3.54
CA ILE A 22 -8.30 3.60 -3.52
C ILE A 22 -9.68 4.19 -3.19
N ARG A 23 -10.74 3.75 -3.88
CA ARG A 23 -12.11 4.24 -3.65
C ARG A 23 -12.62 3.97 -2.25
N THR A 24 -12.27 2.82 -1.66
CA THR A 24 -12.66 2.46 -0.29
C THR A 24 -11.84 3.22 0.76
N SER A 25 -10.58 3.54 0.48
CA SER A 25 -9.66 4.12 1.47
C SER A 25 -9.63 5.65 1.46
N LEU A 26 -9.96 6.27 0.33
CA LEU A 26 -9.93 7.72 0.16
C LEU A 26 -11.33 8.26 -0.15
N ALA A 27 -11.90 9.00 0.80
CA ALA A 27 -13.21 9.64 0.65
C ALA A 27 -13.29 10.60 -0.55
N ARG A 28 -12.15 11.11 -1.03
CA ARG A 28 -12.00 11.92 -2.26
C ARG A 28 -12.45 11.21 -3.54
N PHE A 29 -12.48 9.88 -3.54
CA PHE A 29 -12.85 9.05 -4.68
C PHE A 29 -14.26 8.45 -4.55
N ILE A 30 -15.02 8.83 -3.51
CA ILE A 30 -16.41 8.43 -3.35
C ILE A 30 -17.31 9.39 -4.16
N ARG A 31 -18.29 8.83 -4.87
CA ARG A 31 -19.27 9.59 -5.65
C ARG A 31 -20.20 10.37 -4.71
N LYS A 32 -20.44 11.66 -5.01
CA LYS A 32 -21.34 12.57 -4.25
C LYS A 32 -20.92 12.81 -2.78
N GLY A 33 -19.65 13.13 -2.54
CA GLY A 33 -19.15 13.54 -1.22
C GLY A 33 -18.67 14.99 -1.16
N MET A 34 -18.69 15.61 0.03
CA MET A 34 -18.11 16.95 0.28
C MET A 34 -16.57 16.95 0.38
N ASN A 35 -15.93 15.78 0.35
CA ASN A 35 -14.50 15.61 0.62
C ASN A 35 -13.61 15.80 -0.61
N PHE A 36 -13.97 16.67 -1.55
CA PHE A 36 -13.17 16.91 -2.76
C PHE A 36 -11.97 17.82 -2.47
N SER A 37 -10.92 17.68 -3.28
CA SER A 37 -9.78 18.61 -3.24
C SER A 37 -10.10 19.84 -4.09
N LYS A 38 -9.88 21.04 -3.53
CA LYS A 38 -10.05 22.31 -4.26
C LYS A 38 -8.96 22.57 -5.30
N THR A 39 -7.79 21.93 -5.14
CA THR A 39 -6.67 22.05 -6.07
C THR A 39 -6.09 20.68 -6.40
N ILE A 40 -5.55 20.53 -7.61
CA ILE A 40 -4.89 19.30 -8.04
C ILE A 40 -3.69 18.95 -7.14
N LYS A 41 -2.94 19.97 -6.69
CA LYS A 41 -1.81 19.81 -5.76
C LYS A 41 -2.23 19.13 -4.46
N MET A 42 -3.35 19.55 -3.86
CA MET A 42 -3.84 18.92 -2.63
C MET A 42 -4.40 17.51 -2.88
N HIS A 43 -4.94 17.26 -4.07
CA HIS A 43 -5.34 15.91 -4.47
C HIS A 43 -4.14 14.97 -4.57
N GLN A 44 -3.07 15.40 -5.24
CA GLN A 44 -1.82 14.65 -5.33
C GLN A 44 -1.24 14.36 -3.95
N LYS A 45 -1.13 15.36 -3.07
CA LYS A 45 -0.62 15.15 -1.71
C LYS A 45 -1.41 14.13 -0.89
N ALA A 46 -2.73 14.10 -1.06
CA ALA A 46 -3.54 13.08 -0.42
C ALA A 46 -3.31 11.68 -0.99
N PHE A 47 -3.06 11.59 -2.29
CA PHE A 47 -2.75 10.33 -2.96
C PHE A 47 -1.35 9.83 -2.57
N ASP A 48 -0.34 10.70 -2.57
CA ASP A 48 1.02 10.42 -2.09
C ASP A 48 0.99 9.85 -0.66
N PHE A 49 0.22 10.50 0.22
CA PHE A 49 0.04 10.05 1.59
C PHE A 49 -0.63 8.67 1.67
N PHE A 50 -1.66 8.42 0.87
CA PHE A 50 -2.29 7.11 0.81
C PHE A 50 -1.33 6.02 0.35
N GLN A 51 -0.55 6.27 -0.71
CA GLN A 51 0.44 5.31 -1.20
C GLN A 51 1.48 5.01 -0.12
N ALA A 52 2.00 6.04 0.54
CA ALA A 52 2.96 5.89 1.63
C ALA A 52 2.36 5.08 2.80
N TRP A 53 1.15 5.40 3.25
CA TRP A 53 0.47 4.65 4.30
C TRP A 53 0.20 3.18 3.90
N TYR A 54 -0.26 2.94 2.67
CA TYR A 54 -0.58 1.61 2.17
C TYR A 54 0.66 0.70 2.07
N ASN A 55 1.80 1.30 1.69
CA ASN A 55 3.06 0.58 1.46
C ASN A 55 3.93 0.41 2.71
N PHE A 56 3.96 1.39 3.62
CA PHE A 56 4.89 1.39 4.76
C PHE A 56 4.22 1.06 6.09
N ILE A 57 2.95 1.45 6.28
CA ILE A 57 2.27 1.35 7.59
C ILE A 57 1.28 0.18 7.62
N LYS A 58 0.47 -0.02 6.57
CA LYS A 58 -0.62 -1.01 6.59
C LYS A 58 -0.09 -2.43 6.35
N PRO A 59 -0.23 -3.36 7.30
CA PRO A 59 0.08 -4.77 7.07
C PRO A 59 -1.02 -5.43 6.22
N HIS A 60 -0.64 -6.34 5.31
CA HIS A 60 -1.61 -7.04 4.45
C HIS A 60 -1.65 -8.53 4.75
N LYS A 61 -2.87 -9.06 4.83
CA LYS A 61 -3.11 -10.47 5.19
C LYS A 61 -2.45 -11.45 4.21
N SER A 62 -2.38 -11.10 2.93
CA SER A 62 -1.76 -11.91 1.86
C SER A 62 -0.24 -11.93 1.90
N LEU A 63 0.40 -10.94 2.54
CA LEU A 63 1.86 -10.84 2.64
C LEU A 63 2.43 -11.43 3.93
N ARG A 64 1.56 -11.93 4.83
CA ARG A 64 1.98 -12.51 6.11
C ARG A 64 2.79 -13.78 5.90
N LEU A 65 3.86 -13.93 6.66
CA LEU A 65 4.65 -15.16 6.68
C LEU A 65 4.23 -16.05 7.85
N LYS A 66 4.25 -17.36 7.66
CA LYS A 66 3.97 -18.32 8.73
C LYS A 66 5.23 -18.45 9.61
N ILE A 67 5.06 -18.28 10.91
CA ILE A 67 6.13 -18.48 11.90
C ILE A 67 5.86 -19.78 12.63
N TYR A 68 6.93 -20.53 12.94
CA TYR A 68 6.88 -21.81 13.64
C TYR A 68 7.37 -21.73 15.10
N PHE A 69 7.89 -20.58 15.52
CA PHE A 69 8.43 -20.33 16.85
C PHE A 69 7.58 -19.31 17.63
N GLY A 70 7.26 -19.63 18.88
CA GLY A 70 6.45 -18.80 19.79
C GLY A 70 4.94 -18.93 19.61
N ASN A 71 4.17 -18.18 20.39
CA ASN A 71 2.70 -18.27 20.45
C ASN A 71 1.97 -17.60 19.26
N ARG A 72 2.70 -17.05 18.27
CA ARG A 72 2.13 -16.33 17.13
C ARG A 72 2.35 -17.10 15.84
N ARG A 73 1.27 -17.42 15.14
CA ARG A 73 1.28 -18.16 13.86
C ARG A 73 1.75 -17.31 12.66
N TRP A 74 1.61 -15.99 12.71
CA TRP A 74 1.78 -15.11 11.55
C TRP A 74 2.68 -13.91 11.86
N PHE A 75 3.68 -13.69 11.01
CA PHE A 75 4.45 -12.46 10.93
C PHE A 75 3.74 -11.47 10.00
N GLN A 76 3.44 -10.27 10.51
CA GLN A 76 2.81 -9.23 9.72
C GLN A 76 3.83 -8.52 8.84
N ARG A 77 3.49 -8.25 7.58
CA ARG A 77 4.35 -7.53 6.63
C ARG A 77 3.54 -6.51 5.84
N THR A 78 4.20 -5.42 5.50
CA THR A 78 3.71 -4.42 4.54
C THR A 78 4.28 -4.70 3.14
N PRO A 79 3.78 -4.05 2.08
CA PRO A 79 4.34 -4.19 0.73
C PRO A 79 5.80 -3.72 0.67
N ALA A 80 6.16 -2.62 1.35
CA ALA A 80 7.55 -2.16 1.40
C ALA A 80 8.48 -3.18 2.09
N MET A 81 7.98 -3.93 3.08
CA MET A 81 8.72 -5.06 3.65
C MET A 81 8.79 -6.27 2.71
N ALA A 82 7.76 -6.49 1.89
CA ALA A 82 7.77 -7.56 0.87
C ALA A 82 8.92 -7.35 -0.12
N GLU A 83 9.06 -6.11 -0.58
CA GLU A 83 10.08 -5.63 -1.53
C GLU A 83 11.43 -5.28 -0.89
N ARG A 84 11.60 -5.51 0.43
CA ARG A 84 12.85 -5.23 1.18
C ARG A 84 13.29 -3.76 1.15
N ILE A 85 12.37 -2.83 0.94
CA ILE A 85 12.61 -1.38 1.05
C ILE A 85 12.76 -0.97 2.53
N THR A 86 12.07 -1.68 3.43
CA THR A 86 12.14 -1.51 4.89
C THR A 86 12.12 -2.87 5.58
N ASP A 87 12.66 -2.95 6.79
CA ASP A 87 12.73 -4.14 7.62
C ASP A 87 11.63 -4.22 8.69
N HIS A 88 10.85 -3.16 8.85
CA HIS A 88 9.80 -3.05 9.84
C HIS A 88 8.56 -2.31 9.33
N ILE A 89 7.47 -2.40 10.09
CA ILE A 89 6.22 -1.69 9.85
C ILE A 89 6.35 -0.28 10.42
N TRP A 90 6.22 0.73 9.57
CA TRP A 90 6.42 2.11 9.98
C TRP A 90 5.27 2.58 10.86
N SER A 91 5.59 3.50 11.78
CA SER A 91 4.55 4.28 12.46
C SER A 91 4.11 5.48 11.63
N LEU A 92 2.91 6.02 11.90
CA LEU A 92 2.46 7.25 11.24
C LEU A 92 3.39 8.43 11.57
N LYS A 93 3.88 8.50 12.81
CA LYS A 93 4.82 9.55 13.24
C LYS A 93 6.10 9.47 12.43
N GLU A 94 6.69 8.29 12.36
CA GLU A 94 7.90 8.04 11.59
C GLU A 94 7.73 8.46 10.13
N LEU A 95 6.65 8.04 9.48
CA LEU A 95 6.37 8.41 8.09
C LEU A 95 6.33 9.94 7.88
N LEU A 96 5.71 10.68 8.81
CA LEU A 96 5.59 12.14 8.70
C LEU A 96 6.87 12.89 9.07
N THR A 97 7.74 12.28 9.87
CA THR A 97 9.02 12.90 10.30
C THR A 97 10.22 12.44 9.49
N PHE A 98 10.06 11.42 8.65
CA PHE A 98 11.13 10.87 7.84
C PHE A 98 11.67 11.92 6.88
N ARG A 99 12.98 12.21 7.01
CA ARG A 99 13.68 13.09 6.09
C ARG A 99 14.18 12.25 4.94
N VAL A 100 13.60 12.48 3.77
CA VAL A 100 14.08 11.85 2.54
C VAL A 100 15.53 12.29 2.33
N PRO A 101 16.49 11.34 2.21
CA PRO A 101 17.86 11.70 1.89
C PRO A 101 17.87 12.41 0.54
N ILE A 102 18.55 13.56 0.48
CA ILE A 102 18.70 14.32 -0.75
C ILE A 102 19.59 13.47 -1.66
N GLN A 103 19.05 13.02 -2.80
CA GLN A 103 19.81 12.38 -3.87
C GLN A 103 20.58 13.43 -4.68
#